data_AF-A0AAN0YJK2-F1
#
_entry.id   AF-A0AAN0YJK2-F1
#
_cell.length_a   1.000
_cell.length_b   1.000
_cell.length_c   1.000
_cell.angle_alpha   90.00
_cell.angle_beta   90.00
_cell.angle_gamma   90.00
#
_symmetry.space_group_name_H-M   'P 1'
#
loop_
_entity.id
_entity.type
_entity.pdbx_description
1 polymer ?
#
loop_
_entity_poly.entity_id
_entity_poly.type
_entity_poly.pdbx_seq_one_letter_code
_entity_poly.pdbx_strand_id
1 'polypeptide(L)'
;MEQTTQDSLDPNHSLADTDWYLVEFQSMDDAIGTIRPDDPRLYIMRLKGDGTVSMKLNCNRGVGDWSAEANNETSGGSFQFSPLETTRALCPEPSLDEKIAADTAFIRSYILEDDKLYLSLMADAGIYVWQRYDSSIGALFQAEPDPAIEAAILDAFPDYRQEIIGEDGQQARYVYSRVDLNGDGKEEVLVYPMGSIFCGTGGCDLLLLTPEDCAYSLINSFPISRLPIIVTDEVAAGWQNLIRPESGGGATPSYVLHVFDGQQYIEQERLPGDVQPEGISYLLGEPTFDEGAILKLN
;
A
#
# COMPACT_ATOMS: atom_id res chain seq x y z
N MET A 1 -33.21 37.05 -19.74
CA MET A 1 -33.37 35.62 -20.06
C MET A 1 -32.01 34.99 -19.88
N GLU A 2 -31.75 34.57 -18.66
CA GLU A 2 -30.63 33.68 -18.33
C GLU A 2 -30.82 32.37 -19.08
N GLN A 3 -29.77 31.92 -19.79
CA GLN A 3 -29.60 30.52 -20.11
C GLN A 3 -28.38 30.06 -19.32
N THR A 4 -28.69 29.44 -18.18
CA THR A 4 -27.78 28.74 -17.29
C THR A 4 -27.14 27.59 -18.05
N THR A 5 -25.81 27.64 -18.18
CA THR A 5 -25.00 26.52 -18.67
C THR A 5 -25.15 25.39 -17.65
N GLN A 6 -25.75 24.31 -18.11
CA GLN A 6 -25.96 23.09 -17.32
C GLN A 6 -24.64 22.33 -17.32
N ASP A 7 -23.91 22.46 -16.22
CA ASP A 7 -22.71 21.70 -15.89
C ASP A 7 -23.12 20.23 -15.70
N SER A 8 -23.07 19.44 -16.77
CA SER A 8 -23.33 18.01 -16.74
C SER A 8 -22.03 17.29 -16.44
N LEU A 9 -21.84 16.87 -15.19
CA LEU A 9 -20.84 15.88 -14.81
C LEU A 9 -21.14 14.59 -15.58
N ASP A 10 -20.24 14.20 -16.49
CA ASP A 10 -20.32 12.95 -17.24
C ASP A 10 -20.09 11.77 -16.27
N PRO A 11 -20.96 10.74 -16.24
CA PRO A 11 -20.78 9.55 -15.41
C PRO A 11 -19.61 8.64 -15.84
N ASN A 12 -18.91 8.94 -16.94
CA ASN A 12 -17.51 8.55 -17.08
C ASN A 12 -16.69 9.48 -16.17
N HIS A 13 -16.13 9.00 -15.04
CA HIS A 13 -15.09 8.00 -15.09
C HIS A 13 -14.84 7.46 -13.66
N SER A 14 -15.41 6.31 -13.29
CA SER A 14 -15.10 5.64 -12.01
C SER A 14 -13.62 5.27 -11.87
N LEU A 15 -12.87 5.34 -12.97
CA LEU A 15 -11.45 5.12 -13.08
C LEU A 15 -10.64 6.43 -13.21
N ALA A 16 -11.23 7.61 -13.43
CA ALA A 16 -10.47 8.87 -13.47
C ALA A 16 -9.92 9.23 -12.10
N ASP A 17 -8.75 9.85 -12.12
CA ASP A 17 -8.07 10.40 -10.95
C ASP A 17 -7.91 9.37 -9.83
N THR A 18 -7.71 8.11 -10.23
CA THR A 18 -7.46 6.98 -9.33
C THR A 18 -6.04 6.47 -9.49
N ASP A 19 -5.47 5.99 -8.39
CA ASP A 19 -4.21 5.27 -8.39
C ASP A 19 -4.46 3.79 -8.10
N TRP A 20 -3.53 2.95 -8.52
CA TRP A 20 -3.62 1.51 -8.43
C TRP A 20 -2.25 0.88 -8.23
N TYR A 21 -2.14 -0.19 -7.46
CA TYR A 21 -0.94 -1.03 -7.43
C TYR A 21 -1.21 -2.40 -8.04
N LEU A 22 -0.19 -3.00 -8.64
CA LEU A 22 -0.31 -4.33 -9.23
C LEU A 22 -0.39 -5.39 -8.14
N VAL A 23 -1.45 -6.21 -8.16
CA VAL A 23 -1.60 -7.37 -7.29
C VAL A 23 -0.97 -8.59 -7.94
N GLU A 24 -1.35 -8.89 -9.19
CA GLU A 24 -0.89 -10.08 -9.89
C GLU A 24 -1.16 -10.02 -11.40
N PHE A 25 -0.45 -10.89 -12.14
CA PHE A 25 -0.75 -11.27 -13.51
C PHE A 25 -1.17 -12.74 -13.54
N GLN A 26 -2.36 -13.01 -14.07
CA GLN A 26 -2.88 -14.35 -14.28
C GLN A 26 -2.66 -14.76 -15.74
N SER A 27 -1.72 -15.68 -15.98
CA SER A 27 -1.49 -16.25 -17.31
C SER A 27 -2.57 -17.26 -17.66
N MET A 28 -2.96 -17.32 -18.93
CA MET A 28 -3.79 -18.41 -19.46
C MET A 28 -2.97 -19.65 -19.86
N ASP A 29 -1.65 -19.56 -19.82
CA ASP A 29 -0.76 -20.72 -19.88
C ASP A 29 -0.58 -21.30 -18.47
N ASP A 30 -1.15 -22.49 -18.24
CA ASP A 30 -1.08 -23.23 -16.98
C ASP A 30 0.36 -23.50 -16.51
N ALA A 31 1.34 -23.55 -17.42
CA ALA A 31 2.74 -23.73 -17.06
C ALA A 31 3.35 -22.47 -16.42
N ILE A 32 2.80 -21.29 -16.70
CA ILE A 32 3.20 -20.00 -16.12
C ILE A 32 2.39 -19.71 -14.85
N GLY A 33 1.07 -19.95 -14.88
CA GLY A 33 0.18 -19.68 -13.76
C GLY A 33 0.11 -18.20 -13.36
N THR A 34 0.07 -17.93 -12.06
CA THR A 34 -0.03 -16.58 -11.50
C THR A 34 1.34 -16.04 -11.12
N ILE A 35 1.67 -14.84 -11.62
CA ILE A 35 2.90 -14.12 -11.27
C ILE A 35 2.53 -12.94 -10.37
N ARG A 36 3.23 -12.77 -9.25
CA ARG A 36 3.05 -11.64 -8.33
C ARG A 36 4.34 -10.85 -8.24
N PRO A 37 4.29 -9.50 -8.17
CA PRO A 37 5.47 -8.71 -7.86
C PRO A 37 5.93 -8.98 -6.42
N ASP A 38 7.24 -8.99 -6.20
CA ASP A 38 7.81 -9.11 -4.85
C ASP A 38 7.41 -7.91 -3.97
N ASP A 39 7.44 -6.70 -4.57
CA ASP A 39 6.92 -5.47 -3.96
C ASP A 39 5.90 -4.81 -4.90
N PRO A 40 4.59 -4.75 -4.54
CA PRO A 40 3.57 -4.11 -5.36
C PRO A 40 3.78 -2.60 -5.55
N ARG A 41 4.51 -1.90 -4.66
CA ARG A 41 4.82 -0.47 -4.79
C ARG A 41 5.78 -0.14 -5.91
N LEU A 42 6.46 -1.15 -6.43
CA LEU A 42 7.28 -1.02 -7.61
C LEU A 42 6.40 -0.83 -8.85
N TYR A 43 5.11 -1.19 -8.79
CA TYR A 43 4.19 -1.18 -9.91
C TYR A 43 2.94 -0.37 -9.58
N ILE A 44 3.03 0.94 -9.77
CA ILE A 44 1.93 1.88 -9.51
C ILE A 44 1.43 2.43 -10.84
N MET A 45 0.12 2.47 -11.01
CA MET A 45 -0.56 3.08 -12.14
C MET A 45 -1.46 4.21 -11.66
N ARG A 46 -1.34 5.38 -12.27
CA ARG A 46 -2.28 6.49 -12.10
C ARG A 46 -3.02 6.74 -13.39
N LEU A 47 -4.34 6.63 -13.32
CA LEU A 47 -5.28 6.96 -14.38
C LEU A 47 -5.80 8.37 -14.13
N LYS A 48 -5.37 9.37 -14.90
CA LYS A 48 -5.77 10.78 -14.68
C LYS A 48 -7.06 11.10 -15.44
N GLY A 49 -7.84 12.06 -14.92
CA GLY A 49 -9.10 12.51 -15.50
C GLY A 49 -8.96 13.18 -16.87
N ASP A 50 -7.74 13.60 -17.25
CA ASP A 50 -7.45 14.15 -18.59
C ASP A 50 -7.21 13.08 -19.68
N GLY A 51 -7.34 11.80 -19.34
CA GLY A 51 -7.09 10.68 -20.26
C GLY A 51 -5.62 10.29 -20.36
N THR A 52 -4.73 10.84 -19.53
CA THR A 52 -3.33 10.42 -19.46
C THR A 52 -3.08 9.41 -18.35
N VAL A 53 -2.16 8.47 -18.58
CA VAL A 53 -1.71 7.47 -17.62
C VAL A 53 -0.24 7.73 -17.28
N SER A 54 0.11 7.57 -16.02
CA SER A 54 1.51 7.46 -15.59
C SER A 54 1.71 6.19 -14.79
N MET A 55 2.80 5.48 -15.06
CA MET A 55 3.17 4.25 -14.37
C MET A 55 4.57 4.33 -13.78
N LYS A 56 4.72 3.81 -12.57
CA LYS A 56 6.00 3.30 -12.05
C LYS A 56 6.04 1.81 -12.38
N LEU A 57 7.08 1.36 -13.06
CA LEU A 57 7.29 -0.03 -13.48
C LEU A 57 8.66 -0.46 -12.96
N ASN A 58 8.70 -0.91 -11.71
CA ASN A 58 9.93 -1.11 -10.96
C ASN A 58 10.78 0.17 -10.90
N CYS A 59 11.97 0.14 -11.48
CA CYS A 59 12.87 1.28 -11.60
C CYS A 59 12.53 2.18 -12.80
N ASN A 60 11.72 1.69 -13.74
CA ASN A 60 11.30 2.41 -14.93
C ASN A 60 10.03 3.24 -14.69
N ARG A 61 9.83 4.24 -15.54
CA ARG A 61 8.61 5.06 -15.57
C ARG A 61 8.00 4.98 -16.96
N GLY A 62 6.68 4.85 -17.02
CA GLY A 62 5.90 4.86 -18.24
C GLY A 62 4.91 6.01 -18.25
N VAL A 63 4.69 6.62 -19.40
CA VAL A 63 3.60 7.58 -19.63
C VAL A 63 2.90 7.28 -20.94
N GLY A 64 1.61 7.61 -21.03
CA GLY A 64 0.83 7.45 -22.25
C GLY A 64 -0.60 7.95 -22.07
N ASP A 65 -1.47 7.56 -22.98
CA ASP A 65 -2.90 7.86 -22.92
C ASP A 65 -3.70 6.60 -22.59
N TRP A 66 -4.85 6.78 -21.98
CA TRP A 66 -5.80 5.73 -21.68
C TRP A 66 -7.24 6.18 -21.97
N SER A 67 -8.10 5.21 -22.23
CA SER A 67 -9.54 5.43 -22.35
C SER A 67 -10.31 4.20 -21.88
N ALA A 68 -11.49 4.44 -21.33
CA ALA A 68 -12.43 3.39 -20.97
C ALA A 68 -13.85 3.77 -21.39
N GLU A 69 -14.62 2.79 -21.85
CA GLU A 69 -16.04 2.93 -22.11
C GLU A 69 -16.80 1.89 -21.29
N ALA A 70 -17.57 2.35 -20.30
CA ALA A 70 -18.36 1.49 -19.45
C ALA A 70 -19.50 0.81 -20.25
N ASN A 71 -19.76 -0.45 -19.93
CA ASN A 71 -20.99 -1.12 -20.35
C ASN A 71 -22.07 -0.84 -19.30
N ASN A 72 -23.24 -0.36 -19.73
CA ASN A 72 -24.34 -0.04 -18.82
C ASN A 72 -24.96 -1.27 -18.11
N GLU A 73 -24.61 -2.49 -18.53
CA GLU A 73 -25.18 -3.73 -18.00
C GLU A 73 -24.22 -4.52 -17.10
N THR A 74 -22.92 -4.18 -17.06
CA THR A 74 -21.90 -4.89 -16.27
C THR A 74 -20.98 -3.92 -15.54
N SER A 75 -20.29 -4.38 -14.50
CA SER A 75 -19.26 -3.59 -13.80
C SER A 75 -17.97 -3.38 -14.63
N GLY A 76 -18.04 -3.53 -15.94
CA GLY A 76 -16.89 -3.55 -16.84
C GLY A 76 -17.17 -2.89 -18.17
N GLY A 77 -16.21 -2.96 -19.08
CA GLY A 77 -16.31 -2.26 -20.36
C GLY A 77 -15.07 -2.43 -21.23
N SER A 78 -14.95 -1.58 -22.25
CA SER A 78 -13.72 -1.52 -23.05
C SER A 78 -12.66 -0.68 -22.33
N PHE A 79 -11.39 -1.07 -22.46
CA PHE A 79 -10.25 -0.35 -21.88
C PHE A 79 -9.09 -0.40 -22.85
N GLN A 80 -8.43 0.72 -23.09
CA GLN A 80 -7.30 0.81 -24.02
C GLN A 80 -6.22 1.74 -23.47
N PHE A 81 -4.96 1.32 -23.64
CA PHE A 81 -3.80 2.20 -23.55
C PHE A 81 -3.29 2.52 -24.96
N SER A 82 -2.83 3.75 -25.15
CA SER A 82 -1.83 4.04 -26.19
C SER A 82 -0.49 3.37 -25.82
N PRO A 83 0.40 3.10 -26.80
CA PRO A 83 1.74 2.61 -26.50
C PRO A 83 2.44 3.51 -25.48
N LEU A 84 2.95 2.91 -24.40
CA LEU A 84 3.64 3.67 -23.37
C LEU A 84 5.01 4.13 -23.83
N GLU A 85 5.35 5.38 -23.55
CA GLU A 85 6.72 5.88 -23.57
C GLU A 85 7.39 5.52 -22.25
N THR A 86 8.41 4.67 -22.30
CA THR A 86 9.10 4.18 -21.09
C THR A 86 10.56 4.58 -21.03
N THR A 87 11.06 4.78 -19.81
CA THR A 87 12.50 4.79 -19.57
C THR A 87 13.08 3.39 -19.78
N ARG A 88 14.40 3.30 -19.98
CA ARG A 88 15.11 2.03 -20.26
C ARG A 88 16.24 1.78 -19.26
N ALA A 89 15.94 1.93 -17.98
CA ALA A 89 16.82 1.49 -16.91
C ALA A 89 16.79 -0.04 -16.80
N LEU A 90 17.91 -0.62 -16.40
CA LEU A 90 17.99 -2.06 -16.12
C LEU A 90 17.48 -2.29 -14.69
N CYS A 91 16.27 -2.80 -14.54
CA CYS A 91 15.69 -3.03 -13.23
C CYS A 91 16.23 -4.31 -12.58
N PRO A 92 16.34 -4.36 -11.25
CA PRO A 92 16.69 -5.59 -10.55
C PRO A 92 15.68 -6.71 -10.85
N GLU A 93 16.19 -7.92 -11.11
CA GLU A 93 15.37 -9.12 -11.30
C GLU A 93 14.98 -9.75 -9.95
N PRO A 94 13.78 -10.36 -9.83
CA PRO A 94 12.78 -10.54 -10.89
C PRO A 94 11.97 -9.26 -11.16
N SER A 95 11.77 -8.92 -12.45
CA SER A 95 11.02 -7.72 -12.84
C SER A 95 9.89 -8.00 -13.82
N LEU A 96 8.77 -7.28 -13.65
CA LEU A 96 7.61 -7.29 -14.54
C LEU A 96 7.56 -6.06 -15.45
N ASP A 97 8.53 -5.15 -15.36
CA ASP A 97 8.51 -3.85 -16.04
C ASP A 97 8.44 -3.95 -17.56
N GLU A 98 9.34 -4.72 -18.19
CA GLU A 98 9.34 -4.91 -19.65
C GLU A 98 8.07 -5.61 -20.13
N LYS A 99 7.62 -6.61 -19.37
CA LYS A 99 6.40 -7.37 -19.68
C LYS A 99 5.17 -6.47 -19.64
N ILE A 100 4.97 -5.73 -18.55
CA ILE A 100 3.82 -4.81 -18.41
C ILE A 100 3.86 -3.76 -19.52
N ALA A 101 5.02 -3.14 -19.76
CA ALA A 101 5.16 -2.13 -20.82
C ALA A 101 4.77 -2.69 -22.20
N ALA A 102 5.18 -3.92 -22.53
CA ALA A 102 4.81 -4.57 -23.79
C ALA A 102 3.32 -4.92 -23.85
N ASP A 103 2.77 -5.46 -22.76
CA ASP A 103 1.41 -5.99 -22.70
C ASP A 103 0.33 -4.90 -22.71
N THR A 104 0.62 -3.70 -22.22
CA THR A 104 -0.36 -2.59 -22.19
C THR A 104 -0.98 -2.28 -23.54
N ALA A 105 -0.21 -2.40 -24.63
CA ALA A 105 -0.69 -2.19 -26.00
C ALA A 105 -1.77 -3.23 -26.42
N PHE A 106 -1.87 -4.34 -25.70
CA PHE A 106 -2.77 -5.46 -25.98
C PHE A 106 -3.98 -5.55 -25.05
N ILE A 107 -4.09 -4.70 -24.02
CA ILE A 107 -5.26 -4.64 -23.13
C ILE A 107 -6.48 -4.13 -23.90
N ARG A 108 -7.65 -4.78 -23.74
CA ARG A 108 -8.87 -4.46 -24.50
C ARG A 108 -10.13 -4.27 -23.66
N SER A 109 -10.20 -4.86 -22.48
CA SER A 109 -11.38 -4.76 -21.62
C SER A 109 -11.01 -4.69 -20.16
N TYR A 110 -11.95 -4.19 -19.36
CA TYR A 110 -11.83 -4.17 -17.92
C TYR A 110 -13.08 -4.71 -17.22
N ILE A 111 -12.88 -5.18 -15.99
CA ILE A 111 -13.93 -5.39 -14.98
C ILE A 111 -13.47 -4.67 -13.71
N LEU A 112 -14.39 -3.98 -13.04
CA LEU A 112 -14.18 -3.37 -11.73
C LEU A 112 -15.06 -4.08 -10.70
N GLU A 113 -14.45 -4.76 -9.73
CA GLU A 113 -15.14 -5.54 -8.68
C GLU A 113 -14.30 -5.45 -7.40
N ASP A 114 -14.92 -5.20 -6.24
CA ASP A 114 -14.25 -5.11 -4.93
C ASP A 114 -12.99 -4.22 -4.91
N ASP A 115 -13.09 -3.03 -5.53
CA ASP A 115 -12.00 -2.08 -5.73
C ASP A 115 -10.76 -2.67 -6.46
N LYS A 116 -10.94 -3.80 -7.15
CA LYS A 116 -9.95 -4.36 -8.08
C LYS A 116 -10.34 -4.08 -9.52
N LEU A 117 -9.36 -3.59 -10.26
CA LEU A 117 -9.41 -3.39 -11.69
C LEU A 117 -8.74 -4.58 -12.38
N TYR A 118 -9.54 -5.39 -13.05
CA TYR A 118 -9.10 -6.50 -13.87
C TYR A 118 -8.94 -6.01 -15.31
N LEU A 119 -7.73 -6.02 -15.85
CA LEU A 119 -7.44 -5.62 -17.22
C LEU A 119 -7.09 -6.86 -18.07
N SER A 120 -7.97 -7.20 -19.00
CA SER A 120 -7.82 -8.39 -19.85
C SER A 120 -7.07 -8.05 -21.13
N LEU A 121 -6.07 -8.86 -21.46
CA LEU A 121 -5.37 -8.80 -22.73
C LEU A 121 -6.24 -9.45 -23.83
N MET A 122 -6.00 -9.04 -25.08
CA MET A 122 -6.57 -9.72 -26.23
C MET A 122 -6.11 -11.18 -26.33
N ALA A 123 -6.86 -11.98 -27.10
CA ALA A 123 -6.54 -13.37 -27.42
C ALA A 123 -6.31 -14.26 -26.18
N ASP A 124 -6.97 -13.91 -25.07
CA ASP A 124 -6.85 -14.61 -23.79
C ASP A 124 -5.38 -14.77 -23.37
N ALA A 125 -4.55 -13.74 -23.56
CA ALA A 125 -3.13 -13.81 -23.19
C ALA A 125 -2.90 -13.70 -21.66
N GLY A 126 -3.90 -13.23 -20.92
CA GLY A 126 -3.88 -13.12 -19.47
C GLY A 126 -4.69 -11.94 -18.94
N ILE A 127 -4.68 -11.79 -17.62
CA ILE A 127 -5.38 -10.74 -16.89
C ILE A 127 -4.42 -10.10 -15.90
N TYR A 128 -4.32 -8.78 -15.92
CA TYR A 128 -3.68 -8.02 -14.85
C TYR A 128 -4.72 -7.65 -13.80
N VAL A 129 -4.42 -7.89 -12.53
CA VAL A 129 -5.25 -7.49 -11.39
C VAL A 129 -4.56 -6.35 -10.67
N TRP A 130 -5.23 -5.20 -10.63
CA TRP A 130 -4.76 -4.01 -9.94
C TRP A 130 -5.70 -3.70 -8.78
N GLN A 131 -5.18 -3.39 -7.60
CA GLN A 131 -6.00 -2.93 -6.47
C GLN A 131 -6.00 -1.42 -6.45
N ARG A 132 -7.17 -0.82 -6.19
CA ARG A 132 -7.27 0.61 -5.97
C ARG A 132 -6.36 1.02 -4.83
N TYR A 133 -5.57 2.05 -5.11
CA TYR A 133 -4.68 2.70 -4.18
C TYR A 133 -5.19 4.12 -4.05
N ASP A 134 -5.58 4.52 -2.85
CA ASP A 134 -5.82 5.92 -2.59
C ASP A 134 -4.50 6.56 -2.16
N SER A 135 -3.88 7.30 -3.09
CA SER A 135 -2.65 8.04 -2.82
C SER A 135 -2.85 9.17 -1.80
N SER A 136 -4.09 9.58 -1.55
CA SER A 136 -4.44 10.53 -0.50
C SER A 136 -4.59 9.88 0.88
N ILE A 137 -4.76 8.56 0.95
CA ILE A 137 -4.90 7.80 2.21
C ILE A 137 -3.53 7.43 2.84
N GLY A 138 -2.39 7.84 2.27
CA GLY A 138 -1.10 7.60 2.94
C GLY A 138 -0.74 6.12 3.14
N ALA A 139 -1.32 5.22 2.35
CA ALA A 139 -1.10 3.77 2.41
C ALA A 139 0.33 3.34 2.00
N LEU A 140 1.02 4.16 1.21
CA LEU A 140 2.48 4.04 1.05
C LEU A 140 3.15 4.57 2.31
N PHE A 141 4.24 3.93 2.72
CA PHE A 141 5.03 4.51 3.78
C PHE A 141 5.70 5.81 3.32
N GLN A 142 5.76 6.76 4.26
CA GLN A 142 6.53 7.98 4.24
C GLN A 142 7.85 7.76 4.99
N ALA A 143 8.84 8.56 4.62
CA ALA A 143 10.19 8.50 5.20
C ALA A 143 10.80 9.89 5.40
N GLU A 144 9.97 10.94 5.34
CA GLU A 144 10.36 12.29 5.71
C GLU A 144 10.56 12.39 7.23
N PRO A 145 11.66 13.01 7.70
CA PRO A 145 11.87 13.22 9.12
C PRO A 145 10.73 14.03 9.77
N ASP A 146 10.18 13.51 10.86
CA ASP A 146 9.13 14.11 11.67
C ASP A 146 9.55 14.12 13.14
N PRO A 147 9.92 15.28 13.71
CA PRO A 147 10.41 15.38 15.09
C PRO A 147 9.39 14.92 16.15
N ALA A 148 8.09 15.02 15.88
CA ALA A 148 7.06 14.60 16.83
C ALA A 148 6.95 13.06 16.86
N ILE A 149 7.06 12.41 15.69
CA ILE A 149 7.15 10.95 15.61
C ILE A 149 8.45 10.46 16.26
N GLU A 150 9.58 11.11 15.98
CA GLU A 150 10.88 10.77 16.60
C GLU A 150 10.80 10.82 18.12
N ALA A 151 10.23 11.89 18.68
CA ALA A 151 10.03 12.02 20.12
C ALA A 151 9.16 10.89 20.69
N ALA A 152 8.07 10.52 20.01
CA ALA A 152 7.19 9.43 20.43
C ALA A 152 7.87 8.05 20.36
N ILE A 153 8.68 7.78 19.34
CA ILE A 153 9.48 6.55 19.27
C ILE A 153 10.47 6.50 20.46
N LEU A 154 11.16 7.59 20.75
CA LEU A 154 12.13 7.64 21.86
C LEU A 154 11.48 7.51 23.24
N ASP A 155 10.26 8.02 23.42
CA ASP A 155 9.50 7.84 24.65
C ASP A 155 9.03 6.38 24.82
N ALA A 156 8.60 5.74 23.73
CA ALA A 156 8.21 4.33 23.72
C ALA A 156 9.41 3.38 23.93
N PHE A 157 10.62 3.78 23.53
CA PHE A 157 11.84 2.99 23.62
C PHE A 157 12.97 3.74 24.35
N PRO A 158 12.84 3.97 25.67
CA PRO A 158 13.80 4.75 26.45
C PRO A 158 15.19 4.11 26.56
N ASP A 159 15.32 2.85 26.14
CA ASP A 159 16.60 2.13 26.08
C ASP A 159 17.38 2.45 24.79
N TYR A 160 16.75 2.94 23.72
CA TYR A 160 17.45 3.38 22.51
C TYR A 160 18.28 4.64 22.78
N ARG A 161 19.59 4.46 23.02
CA ARG A 161 20.53 5.52 23.40
C ARG A 161 21.81 5.44 22.60
N GLN A 162 22.65 6.48 22.70
CA GLN A 162 23.94 6.57 22.00
C GLN A 162 24.81 5.33 22.23
N GLU A 163 24.76 4.72 23.41
CA GLU A 163 25.53 3.51 23.73
C GLU A 163 25.10 2.27 22.94
N ILE A 164 23.86 2.23 22.41
CA ILE A 164 23.32 1.11 21.63
C ILE A 164 23.65 1.23 20.13
N ILE A 165 24.04 2.40 19.64
CA ILE A 165 24.36 2.64 18.22
C ILE A 165 25.61 1.86 17.75
N GLY A 166 26.35 1.22 18.66
CA GLY A 166 27.53 0.40 18.34
C GLY A 166 28.69 1.20 17.73
N GLU A 167 29.86 0.59 17.57
CA GLU A 167 31.01 1.25 16.91
C GLU A 167 30.75 1.49 15.40
N ASP A 168 29.81 0.74 14.81
CA ASP A 168 29.42 0.82 13.41
C ASP A 168 28.60 2.10 13.10
N GLY A 169 28.06 2.76 14.13
CA GLY A 169 27.48 4.10 14.02
C GLY A 169 26.12 4.20 13.34
N GLN A 170 25.48 3.08 12.99
CA GLN A 170 24.26 3.11 12.19
C GLN A 170 23.03 3.40 13.06
N GLN A 171 22.60 4.65 13.03
CA GLN A 171 21.36 5.09 13.67
C GLN A 171 20.16 4.33 13.12
N ALA A 172 19.23 3.99 14.00
CA ALA A 172 17.98 3.38 13.61
C ALA A 172 17.22 4.31 12.67
N ARG A 173 16.33 3.71 11.90
CA ARG A 173 15.51 4.42 10.93
C ARG A 173 14.05 4.07 11.14
N TYR A 174 13.15 4.81 10.52
CA TYR A 174 11.73 4.51 10.60
C TYR A 174 11.03 4.91 9.32
N VAL A 175 9.92 4.26 9.07
CA VAL A 175 8.93 4.68 8.08
C VAL A 175 7.56 4.73 8.75
N TYR A 176 6.61 5.45 8.16
CA TYR A 176 5.28 5.57 8.73
C TYR A 176 4.20 5.74 7.68
N SER A 177 2.96 5.41 8.02
CA SER A 177 1.76 5.74 7.26
C SER A 177 0.76 6.46 8.16
N ARG A 178 -0.12 7.26 7.56
CA ARG A 178 -1.16 8.01 8.28
C ARG A 178 -2.53 7.46 7.93
N VAL A 179 -3.42 7.37 8.91
CA VAL A 179 -4.78 6.88 8.73
C VAL A 179 -5.66 7.41 9.86
N ASP A 180 -6.84 7.94 9.53
CA ASP A 180 -7.88 8.26 10.52
C ASP A 180 -8.63 6.96 10.89
N LEU A 181 -8.18 6.29 11.95
CA LEU A 181 -8.73 5.00 12.38
C LEU A 181 -10.03 5.17 13.17
N ASN A 182 -10.24 6.32 13.80
CA ASN A 182 -11.39 6.57 14.67
C ASN A 182 -12.47 7.51 14.06
N GLY A 183 -12.20 8.06 12.87
CA GLY A 183 -13.11 8.93 12.13
C GLY A 183 -13.27 10.33 12.72
N ASP A 184 -12.33 10.79 13.55
CA ASP A 184 -12.39 12.12 14.18
C ASP A 184 -11.84 13.26 13.29
N GLY A 185 -11.31 12.92 12.11
CA GLY A 185 -10.71 13.84 11.15
C GLY A 185 -9.24 14.18 11.44
N LYS A 186 -8.61 13.54 12.43
CA LYS A 186 -7.17 13.58 12.68
C LYS A 186 -6.59 12.20 12.39
N GLU A 187 -5.48 12.18 11.68
CA GLU A 187 -4.86 10.91 11.31
C GLU A 187 -3.99 10.38 12.44
N GLU A 188 -4.21 9.12 12.80
CA GLU A 188 -3.25 8.33 13.54
C GLU A 188 -2.07 7.91 12.67
N VAL A 189 -0.98 7.53 13.32
CA VAL A 189 0.27 7.18 12.65
C VAL A 189 0.67 5.75 12.98
N LEU A 190 0.75 4.92 11.95
CA LEU A 190 1.37 3.61 11.99
C LEU A 190 2.87 3.78 11.73
N VAL A 191 3.71 3.53 12.73
CA VAL A 191 5.17 3.73 12.66
C VAL A 191 5.88 2.38 12.72
N TYR A 192 6.76 2.14 11.76
CA TYR A 192 7.58 0.94 11.68
C TYR A 192 9.07 1.29 11.88
N PRO A 193 9.56 1.30 13.13
CA PRO A 193 10.96 1.51 13.43
C PRO A 193 11.81 0.31 13.00
N MET A 194 12.96 0.61 12.39
CA MET A 194 13.93 -0.33 11.85
C MET A 194 15.28 -0.13 12.54
N GLY A 195 15.82 -1.23 13.05
CA GLY A 195 17.10 -1.26 13.74
C GLY A 195 17.20 -2.49 14.63
N SER A 196 18.40 -2.87 15.04
CA SER A 196 18.63 -4.08 15.83
C SER A 196 17.86 -4.13 17.15
N ILE A 197 17.55 -2.97 17.74
CA ILE A 197 16.74 -2.88 18.96
C ILE A 197 15.24 -3.09 18.71
N PHE A 198 14.75 -2.73 17.52
CA PHE A 198 13.33 -2.77 17.15
C PHE A 198 12.95 -4.06 16.41
N CYS A 199 13.94 -4.73 15.81
CA CYS A 199 13.71 -5.83 14.87
C CYS A 199 14.32 -7.14 15.36
N GLY A 200 13.52 -8.21 15.27
CA GLY A 200 13.94 -9.60 15.45
C GLY A 200 13.69 -10.43 14.20
N THR A 201 13.84 -11.76 14.31
CA THR A 201 13.65 -12.67 13.17
C THR A 201 12.19 -12.84 12.74
N GLY A 202 11.24 -12.51 13.63
CA GLY A 202 9.81 -12.59 13.33
C GLY A 202 9.21 -11.30 12.76
N GLY A 203 9.93 -10.18 12.77
CA GLY A 203 9.44 -8.86 12.39
C GLY A 203 10.03 -7.76 13.25
N CYS A 204 9.63 -6.52 13.00
CA CYS A 204 9.95 -5.37 13.84
C CYS A 204 8.76 -4.96 14.69
N ASP A 205 8.99 -4.16 15.72
CA ASP A 205 7.90 -3.49 16.41
C ASP A 205 7.13 -2.57 15.45
N LEU A 206 5.82 -2.47 15.66
CA LEU A 206 4.96 -1.48 15.02
C LEU A 206 4.30 -0.66 16.13
N LEU A 207 4.35 0.67 16.01
CA LEU A 207 3.68 1.57 16.93
C LEU A 207 2.44 2.16 16.25
N LEU A 208 1.36 2.30 17.02
CA LEU A 208 0.22 3.13 16.65
C LEU A 208 0.19 4.36 17.56
N LEU A 209 0.28 5.52 16.94
CA LEU A 209 0.32 6.81 17.62
C LEU A 209 -0.94 7.62 17.32
N THR A 210 -1.48 8.31 18.33
CA THR A 210 -2.58 9.28 18.19
C THR A 210 -2.08 10.71 18.32
N PRO A 211 -2.55 11.66 17.49
CA PRO A 211 -2.13 13.05 17.60
C PRO A 211 -2.71 13.72 18.86
N GLU A 212 -1.84 14.40 19.62
CA GLU A 212 -2.18 15.25 20.76
C GLU A 212 -1.58 16.64 20.58
N ASP A 213 -2.42 17.63 20.23
CA ASP A 213 -2.01 19.01 19.93
C ASP A 213 -0.84 19.12 18.94
N CYS A 214 0.40 19.20 19.44
CA CYS A 214 1.64 19.29 18.67
C CYS A 214 2.58 18.08 18.89
N ALA A 215 2.07 16.99 19.44
CA ALA A 215 2.78 15.78 19.81
C ALA A 215 1.97 14.52 19.45
N TYR A 216 2.52 13.37 19.80
CA TYR A 216 1.86 12.08 19.64
C TYR A 216 1.90 11.30 20.95
N SER A 217 0.83 10.58 21.23
CA SER A 217 0.74 9.59 22.32
C SER A 217 0.65 8.19 21.75
N LEU A 218 1.26 7.22 22.44
CA LEU A 218 1.20 5.81 22.05
C LEU A 218 -0.17 5.22 22.40
N ILE A 219 -0.90 4.74 21.39
CA ILE A 219 -2.13 3.96 21.58
C ILE A 219 -1.79 2.49 21.80
N ASN A 220 -0.92 1.93 20.95
CA ASN A 220 -0.56 0.52 21.05
C ASN A 220 0.83 0.24 20.48
N SER A 221 1.49 -0.79 21.02
CA SER A 221 2.69 -1.38 20.43
C SER A 221 2.41 -2.83 20.04
N PHE A 222 2.74 -3.18 18.79
CA PHE A 222 2.55 -4.49 18.22
C PHE A 222 3.92 -5.12 17.95
N PRO A 223 4.43 -5.95 18.88
CA PRO A 223 5.74 -6.55 18.71
C PRO A 223 5.72 -7.60 17.60
N ILE A 224 6.87 -7.79 16.94
CA ILE A 224 7.06 -8.84 15.92
C ILE A 224 6.03 -8.71 14.78
N SER A 225 5.85 -7.48 14.30
CA SER A 225 4.95 -7.14 13.20
C SER A 225 5.64 -7.29 11.84
N ARG A 226 4.86 -7.80 10.88
CA ARG A 226 5.20 -7.81 9.45
C ARG A 226 4.31 -6.80 8.73
N LEU A 227 4.76 -6.35 7.57
CA LEU A 227 4.04 -5.43 6.70
C LEU A 227 3.42 -6.19 5.51
N PRO A 228 2.37 -5.67 4.86
CA PRO A 228 1.64 -4.44 5.19
C PRO A 228 0.71 -4.60 6.40
N ILE A 229 0.21 -3.48 6.93
CA ILE A 229 -0.86 -3.46 7.93
C ILE A 229 -2.18 -3.20 7.23
N ILE A 230 -3.14 -4.10 7.38
CA ILE A 230 -4.45 -4.01 6.71
C ILE A 230 -5.43 -3.36 7.70
N VAL A 231 -6.07 -2.28 7.29
CA VAL A 231 -7.15 -1.62 8.03
C VAL A 231 -8.47 -2.06 7.40
N THR A 232 -9.39 -2.60 8.21
CA THR A 232 -10.67 -3.11 7.71
C THR A 232 -11.79 -2.08 7.86
N ASP A 233 -12.87 -2.26 7.11
CA ASP A 233 -14.09 -1.44 7.24
C ASP A 233 -14.85 -1.71 8.55
N GLU A 234 -14.49 -2.76 9.29
CA GLU A 234 -15.13 -3.10 10.56
C GLU A 234 -14.59 -2.22 11.69
N VAL A 235 -15.51 -1.72 12.52
CA VAL A 235 -15.19 -0.81 13.63
C VAL A 235 -15.55 -1.45 14.97
N ALA A 236 -14.59 -1.46 15.89
CA ALA A 236 -14.76 -1.89 17.28
C ALA A 236 -14.46 -0.73 18.24
N ALA A 237 -15.35 -0.47 19.18
CA ALA A 237 -15.22 0.60 20.19
C ALA A 237 -14.83 1.99 19.60
N GLY A 238 -15.29 2.28 18.37
CA GLY A 238 -15.05 3.54 17.68
C GLY A 238 -13.76 3.60 16.84
N TRP A 239 -13.03 2.49 16.71
CA TRP A 239 -11.80 2.39 15.93
C TRP A 239 -11.88 1.27 14.90
N GLN A 240 -11.35 1.50 13.69
CA GLN A 240 -11.23 0.48 12.65
C GLN A 240 -10.34 -0.68 13.11
N ASN A 241 -10.70 -1.90 12.74
CA ASN A 241 -9.92 -3.08 13.08
C ASN A 241 -8.64 -3.15 12.23
N LEU A 242 -7.59 -3.74 12.81
CA LEU A 242 -6.29 -3.90 12.16
C LEU A 242 -5.98 -5.37 11.96
N ILE A 243 -5.43 -5.72 10.81
CA ILE A 243 -4.94 -7.06 10.52
C ILE A 243 -3.47 -6.96 10.16
N ARG A 244 -2.63 -7.74 10.85
CA ARG A 244 -1.19 -7.85 10.57
C ARG A 244 -0.81 -9.26 10.14
N PRO A 245 0.05 -9.43 9.12
CA PRO A 245 0.61 -10.73 8.80
C PRO A 245 1.57 -11.20 9.91
N GLU A 246 1.64 -12.51 10.11
CA GLU A 246 2.59 -13.15 11.01
C GLU A 246 3.23 -14.35 10.28
N SER A 247 4.56 -14.33 10.21
CA SER A 247 5.34 -15.40 9.58
C SER A 247 6.76 -15.46 10.14
N GLY A 248 7.33 -16.67 10.17
CA GLY A 248 8.70 -16.91 10.66
C GLY A 248 8.79 -18.12 11.61
N GLY A 249 10.01 -18.49 11.99
CA GLY A 249 10.24 -19.54 13.01
C GLY A 249 9.80 -20.96 12.62
N GLY A 250 9.45 -21.20 11.34
CA GLY A 250 8.92 -22.48 10.87
C GLY A 250 7.41 -22.68 11.12
N ALA A 251 6.72 -21.65 11.63
CA ALA A 251 5.27 -21.65 11.77
C ALA A 251 4.57 -21.39 10.41
N THR A 252 3.37 -21.94 10.25
CA THR A 252 2.52 -21.64 9.10
C THR A 252 2.17 -20.14 9.12
N PRO A 253 2.32 -19.42 7.99
CA PRO A 253 1.88 -18.03 7.91
C PRO A 253 0.42 -17.87 8.31
N SER A 254 0.11 -16.78 9.01
CA SER A 254 -1.24 -16.44 9.43
C SER A 254 -1.43 -14.93 9.41
N TYR A 255 -2.67 -14.48 9.51
CA TYR A 255 -3.00 -13.10 9.82
C TYR A 255 -3.54 -13.00 11.23
N VAL A 256 -3.28 -11.90 11.93
CA VAL A 256 -3.81 -11.64 13.27
C VAL A 256 -4.73 -10.44 13.21
N LEU A 257 -6.00 -10.64 13.56
CA LEU A 257 -7.01 -9.60 13.70
C LEU A 257 -6.89 -8.97 15.08
N HIS A 258 -6.75 -7.65 15.11
CA HIS A 258 -6.72 -6.81 16.29
C HIS A 258 -7.96 -5.93 16.32
N VAL A 259 -8.64 -5.93 17.47
CA VAL A 259 -9.82 -5.09 17.72
C VAL A 259 -9.54 -4.15 18.88
N PHE A 260 -10.08 -2.93 18.81
CA PHE A 260 -9.94 -1.97 19.90
C PHE A 260 -10.93 -2.30 21.03
N ASP A 261 -10.44 -2.42 22.26
CA ASP A 261 -11.26 -2.77 23.44
C ASP A 261 -11.82 -1.55 24.19
N GLY A 262 -11.57 -0.34 23.67
CA GLY A 262 -11.88 0.94 24.30
C GLY A 262 -10.69 1.58 25.02
N GLN A 263 -9.56 0.89 25.13
CA GLN A 263 -8.31 1.42 25.66
C GLN A 263 -7.11 1.12 24.75
N GLN A 264 -7.02 -0.11 24.22
CA GLN A 264 -5.93 -0.55 23.36
C GLN A 264 -6.41 -1.58 22.34
N TYR A 265 -5.54 -1.93 21.39
CA TYR A 265 -5.81 -3.03 20.46
C TYR A 265 -5.45 -4.37 21.12
N ILE A 266 -6.36 -5.35 21.02
CA ILE A 266 -6.16 -6.71 21.52
C ILE A 266 -6.23 -7.72 20.38
N GLU A 267 -5.48 -8.82 20.50
CA GLU A 267 -5.59 -9.95 19.57
C GLU A 267 -6.95 -10.63 19.74
N GLN A 268 -7.77 -10.59 18.69
CA GLN A 268 -9.11 -11.19 18.68
C GLN A 268 -9.07 -12.59 18.07
N GLU A 269 -8.44 -12.73 16.90
CA GLU A 269 -8.46 -13.96 16.11
C GLU A 269 -7.20 -14.11 15.26
N ARG A 270 -6.83 -15.36 14.97
CA ARG A 270 -5.81 -15.72 13.99
C ARG A 270 -6.47 -16.36 12.78
N LEU A 271 -6.32 -15.71 11.63
CA LEU A 271 -6.88 -16.12 10.35
C LEU A 271 -5.85 -16.96 9.55
N PRO A 272 -6.29 -17.91 8.72
CA PRO A 272 -5.41 -18.65 7.82
C PRO A 272 -4.63 -17.75 6.87
N GLY A 273 -3.34 -18.03 6.65
CA GLY A 273 -2.48 -17.22 5.78
C GLY A 273 -2.72 -17.40 4.27
N ASP A 274 -3.53 -18.39 3.87
CA ASP A 274 -3.92 -18.64 2.48
C ASP A 274 -5.18 -17.86 2.07
N VAL A 275 -5.83 -17.17 3.02
CA VAL A 275 -6.96 -16.28 2.76
C VAL A 275 -6.48 -14.83 2.92
N GLN A 276 -6.52 -14.07 1.83
CA GLN A 276 -6.19 -12.65 1.88
C GLN A 276 -7.30 -11.88 2.62
N PRO A 277 -6.97 -11.14 3.70
CA PRO A 277 -7.95 -10.31 4.38
C PRO A 277 -8.38 -9.12 3.52
N GLU A 278 -9.64 -8.73 3.65
CA GLU A 278 -10.21 -7.52 3.07
C GLU A 278 -9.80 -6.28 3.87
N GLY A 279 -9.59 -5.16 3.17
CA GLY A 279 -9.22 -3.89 3.77
C GLY A 279 -8.14 -3.14 2.98
N ILE A 280 -7.82 -1.94 3.46
CA ILE A 280 -6.79 -1.07 2.87
C ILE A 280 -5.45 -1.41 3.49
N SER A 281 -4.44 -1.70 2.66
CA SER A 281 -3.08 -1.98 3.11
C SER A 281 -2.27 -0.69 3.29
N TYR A 282 -1.70 -0.51 4.47
CA TYR A 282 -0.80 0.59 4.85
C TYR A 282 0.62 0.07 5.06
N LEU A 283 1.59 1.00 5.07
CA LEU A 283 3.02 0.69 5.11
C LEU A 283 3.42 -0.29 4.00
N LEU A 284 2.85 -0.10 2.81
CA LEU A 284 3.02 -1.04 1.71
C LEU A 284 4.50 -1.29 1.38
N GLY A 285 4.77 -2.52 0.96
CA GLY A 285 5.88 -2.96 0.12
C GLY A 285 7.29 -3.10 0.70
N GLU A 286 7.43 -3.49 1.96
CA GLU A 286 8.75 -3.88 2.52
C GLU A 286 9.81 -2.76 2.46
N PRO A 287 9.71 -1.74 3.35
CA PRO A 287 10.76 -0.73 3.51
C PRO A 287 12.12 -1.38 3.75
N THR A 288 13.10 -0.99 2.95
CA THR A 288 14.51 -1.28 3.26
C THR A 288 15.01 -0.31 4.31
N PHE A 289 16.05 -0.72 5.05
CA PHE A 289 16.62 0.11 6.10
C PHE A 289 16.98 1.51 5.59
N ASP A 290 17.67 1.61 4.46
CA ASP A 290 18.18 2.89 3.93
C ASP A 290 17.09 3.84 3.39
N GLU A 291 15.89 3.33 3.09
CA GLU A 291 14.75 4.16 2.68
C GLU A 291 14.13 4.93 3.84
N GLY A 292 14.30 4.47 5.08
CA GLY A 292 13.68 5.11 6.25
C GLY A 292 14.34 6.42 6.69
N ALA A 293 13.56 7.29 7.33
CA ALA A 293 14.08 8.50 7.98
C ALA A 293 15.00 8.10 9.15
N ILE A 294 16.09 8.85 9.36
CA ILE A 294 17.01 8.62 10.48
C ILE A 294 16.32 9.00 11.79
N LEU A 295 16.24 8.07 12.74
CA LEU A 295 15.78 8.34 14.10
C LEU A 295 16.88 9.09 14.87
N LYS A 296 16.68 10.40 15.04
CA LYS A 296 17.65 11.25 15.74
C LYS A 296 17.47 11.13 17.24
N LEU A 297 18.56 10.79 17.92
CA LEU A 297 18.67 11.00 19.36
C LEU A 297 18.80 12.51 19.62
N ASN A 298 17.91 13.04 20.45
CA ASN A 298 17.98 14.42 20.94
C ASN A 298 19.17 14.64 21.90
#